data_AF-A0A6I1EJP4-F1
#
_entry.id   AF-A0A6I1EJP4-F1
#
_cell.length_a   1.000
_cell.length_b   1.000
_cell.length_c   1.000
_cell.angle_alpha   90.00
_cell.angle_beta   90.00
_cell.angle_gamma   90.00
#
_symmetry.space_group_name_H-M   'P 1'
#
loop_
_entity.id
_entity.type
_entity.pdbx_description
1 polymer ?
#
loop_
_entity_poly.entity_id
_entity_poly.type
_entity_poly.pdbx_seq_one_letter_code
_entity_poly.pdbx_strand_id
1 'polypeptide(L)'
;MHTKRDASPVMLALPAFSYLHAVRYAKPALSLDDQKNLLIARGLRINSDVLLQKLLRDYGFARLDAYCEAFVLSGTRHFRKSTSLSQVWQVIKLDEDLRNLLFPYLIRIELAIKAGLVEYLAQQGQAYGYMNSEIFHDQTLHVKLLAHASKTWLRSSDRQMLAFRKKYDETTMPPI
;
A
#
# COMPACT_ATOMS: atom_id res chain seq x y z
N MET A 1 -58.56 2.34 -6.85
CA MET A 1 -57.67 2.72 -5.73
C MET A 1 -56.66 1.59 -5.53
N HIS A 2 -55.40 1.91 -5.24
CA HIS A 2 -54.22 1.02 -5.14
C HIS A 2 -53.37 0.79 -6.41
N THR A 3 -52.64 1.87 -6.72
CA THR A 3 -51.20 1.93 -6.99
C THR A 3 -50.40 0.65 -6.64
N LYS A 4 -49.84 -0.01 -7.66
CA LYS A 4 -48.75 -0.98 -7.48
C LYS A 4 -47.44 -0.25 -7.83
N ARG A 5 -46.56 -0.15 -6.83
CA ARG A 5 -45.31 0.61 -6.85
C ARG A 5 -44.33 -0.01 -7.84
N ASP A 6 -43.82 0.81 -8.75
CA ASP A 6 -42.56 0.58 -9.44
C ASP A 6 -41.44 0.59 -8.39
N ALA A 7 -40.72 -0.52 -8.29
CA ALA A 7 -39.49 -0.62 -7.54
C ALA A 7 -38.42 -1.18 -8.48
N SER A 8 -37.87 -0.31 -9.33
CA SER A 8 -36.57 -0.56 -9.96
C SER A 8 -35.52 -0.68 -8.85
N PRO A 9 -34.59 -1.64 -8.92
CA PRO A 9 -33.57 -1.78 -7.90
C PRO A 9 -32.70 -0.53 -7.91
N VAL A 10 -32.58 0.10 -6.73
CA VAL A 10 -31.64 1.19 -6.48
C VAL A 10 -30.25 0.66 -6.79
N MET A 11 -29.79 0.92 -8.02
CA MET A 11 -28.40 0.80 -8.41
C MET A 11 -27.64 1.72 -7.46
N LEU A 12 -26.88 1.13 -6.54
CA LEU A 12 -25.89 1.82 -5.73
C LEU A 12 -25.02 2.65 -6.66
N ALA A 13 -25.30 3.95 -6.71
CA ALA A 13 -24.48 4.92 -7.41
C ALA A 13 -23.14 4.99 -6.70
N LEU A 14 -22.20 4.16 -7.15
CA LEU A 14 -20.77 4.38 -6.90
C LEU A 14 -20.49 5.84 -7.32
N PRO A 15 -19.86 6.65 -6.46
CA PRO A 15 -19.56 8.02 -6.82
C PRO A 15 -18.74 7.99 -8.10
N ALA A 16 -19.29 8.56 -9.17
CA ALA A 16 -18.62 8.75 -10.43
C ALA A 16 -17.46 9.73 -10.22
N PHE A 17 -16.34 9.24 -9.67
CA PHE A 17 -15.05 9.77 -10.06
C PHE A 17 -15.02 9.66 -11.57
N SER A 18 -15.05 10.79 -12.24
CA SER A 18 -15.27 10.88 -13.68
C SER A 18 -14.07 10.29 -14.43
N TYR A 19 -14.04 8.96 -14.57
CA TYR A 19 -13.14 8.23 -15.47
C TYR A 19 -13.53 8.42 -16.95
N LEU A 20 -14.46 9.34 -17.26
CA LEU A 20 -14.99 9.63 -18.59
C LEU A 20 -13.94 10.14 -19.59
N HIS A 21 -12.74 10.52 -19.13
CA HIS A 21 -11.58 10.85 -19.98
C HIS A 21 -10.39 9.90 -19.76
N ALA A 22 -10.61 8.71 -19.21
CA ALA A 22 -9.56 7.71 -19.06
C ALA A 22 -9.15 7.17 -20.44
N VAL A 23 -7.96 7.57 -20.90
CA VAL A 23 -7.36 6.99 -22.11
C VAL A 23 -6.91 5.57 -21.80
N ARG A 24 -7.23 4.63 -22.69
CA ARG A 24 -6.79 3.23 -22.57
C ARG A 24 -5.26 3.19 -22.48
N TYR A 25 -4.73 2.49 -21.47
CA TYR A 25 -3.30 2.29 -21.33
C TYR A 25 -2.76 1.49 -22.52
N ALA A 26 -2.06 2.16 -23.42
CA ALA A 26 -1.50 1.60 -24.65
C ALA A 26 0.04 1.67 -24.68
N LYS A 27 0.69 1.98 -23.55
CA LYS A 27 2.15 2.07 -23.50
C LYS A 27 2.75 0.66 -23.59
N PRO A 28 3.64 0.38 -24.55
CA PRO A 28 4.29 -0.91 -24.67
C PRO A 28 5.20 -1.18 -23.46
N ALA A 29 5.38 -2.46 -23.15
CA ALA A 29 6.45 -2.86 -22.23
C ALA A 29 7.79 -2.56 -22.92
N LEU A 30 8.64 -1.77 -22.27
CA LEU A 30 9.97 -1.44 -22.78
C LEU A 30 10.96 -2.54 -22.38
N SER A 31 11.82 -2.95 -23.31
CA SER A 31 12.97 -3.80 -23.00
C SER A 31 13.97 -3.06 -22.11
N LEU A 32 14.93 -3.76 -21.50
CA LEU A 32 15.98 -3.12 -20.70
C LEU A 32 16.81 -2.13 -21.53
N ASP A 33 17.07 -2.44 -22.80
CA ASP A 33 17.79 -1.56 -23.72
C ASP A 33 16.95 -0.32 -24.07
N ASP A 34 15.65 -0.48 -24.31
CA ASP A 34 14.75 0.65 -24.57
C ASP A 34 14.64 1.58 -23.35
N GLN A 35 14.60 1.00 -22.14
CA GLN A 35 14.61 1.75 -20.88
C GLN A 35 15.90 2.56 -20.72
N LYS A 36 17.06 1.97 -21.03
CA LYS A 36 18.35 2.65 -21.04
C LYS A 36 18.37 3.78 -22.07
N ASN A 37 17.95 3.51 -23.30
CA ASN A 37 17.91 4.49 -24.38
C ASN A 37 16.98 5.67 -24.04
N LEU A 38 15.85 5.40 -23.38
CA LEU A 38 14.94 6.44 -22.88
C LEU A 38 15.60 7.35 -21.85
N LEU A 39 16.38 6.81 -20.91
CA LEU A 39 17.11 7.60 -19.92
C LEU A 39 18.19 8.46 -20.57
N ILE A 40 18.93 7.91 -21.54
CA ILE A 40 19.94 8.64 -22.31
C ILE A 40 19.29 9.76 -23.13
N ALA A 41 18.18 9.48 -23.82
CA ALA A 41 17.45 10.45 -24.62
C ALA A 41 16.93 11.62 -23.77
N ARG A 42 16.61 11.37 -22.50
CA ARG A 42 16.23 12.41 -21.53
C ARG A 42 17.41 13.21 -20.98
N GLY A 43 18.65 12.83 -21.29
CA GLY A 43 19.87 13.53 -20.87
C GLY A 43 20.58 12.93 -19.65
N LEU A 44 20.24 11.70 -19.22
CA LEU A 44 20.97 11.04 -18.13
C LEU A 44 22.33 10.56 -18.61
N ARG A 45 23.41 10.97 -17.93
CA ARG A 45 24.74 10.43 -18.18
C ARG A 45 24.90 9.06 -17.49
N ILE A 46 24.92 8.00 -18.30
CA ILE A 46 25.21 6.64 -17.84
C ILE A 46 26.72 6.46 -17.71
N ASN A 47 27.25 6.58 -16.49
CA ASN A 47 28.67 6.42 -16.20
C ASN A 47 29.08 4.98 -15.83
N SER A 48 28.12 4.07 -15.66
CA SER A 48 28.36 2.63 -15.50
C SER A 48 27.15 1.85 -15.99
N ASP A 49 27.34 1.06 -17.06
CA ASP A 49 26.28 0.22 -17.61
C ASP A 49 25.92 -0.93 -16.66
N VAL A 50 26.93 -1.50 -15.99
CA VAL A 50 26.75 -2.55 -14.97
C VAL A 50 25.86 -2.05 -13.83
N LEU A 51 26.09 -0.82 -13.36
CA LEU A 51 25.23 -0.21 -12.34
C LEU A 51 23.81 -0.04 -12.86
N LEU A 52 23.62 0.49 -14.08
CA LEU A 52 22.29 0.70 -14.63
C LEU A 52 21.50 -0.61 -14.71
N GLN A 53 22.13 -1.65 -15.24
CA GLN A 53 21.49 -2.97 -15.35
C GLN A 53 21.10 -3.52 -13.98
N LYS A 54 21.98 -3.36 -12.97
CA LYS A 54 21.66 -3.76 -11.59
C LYS A 54 20.44 -2.99 -11.08
N LEU A 55 20.42 -1.67 -11.22
CA LEU A 55 19.29 -0.85 -10.74
C LEU A 55 17.98 -1.17 -11.45
N LEU A 56 18.01 -1.40 -12.76
CA LEU A 56 16.81 -1.77 -13.51
C LEU A 56 16.27 -3.15 -13.10
N ARG A 57 17.15 -4.10 -12.76
CA ARG A 57 16.73 -5.43 -12.25
C ARG A 57 16.18 -5.35 -10.82
N ASP A 58 16.90 -4.68 -9.92
CA ASP A 58 16.59 -4.69 -8.48
C ASP A 58 15.38 -3.80 -8.14
N TYR A 59 15.26 -2.64 -8.79
CA TYR A 59 14.22 -1.65 -8.48
C TYR A 59 13.09 -1.61 -9.51
N GLY A 60 13.35 -2.06 -10.74
CA GLY A 60 12.46 -1.86 -11.87
C GLY A 60 12.48 -0.41 -12.37
N PHE A 61 12.13 -0.21 -13.64
CA PHE A 61 12.17 1.10 -14.29
C PHE A 61 11.32 2.16 -13.58
N ALA A 62 10.10 1.82 -13.16
CA ALA A 62 9.17 2.78 -12.56
C ALA A 62 9.71 3.40 -11.26
N ARG A 63 10.37 2.59 -10.42
CA ARG A 63 10.95 3.08 -9.17
C ARG A 63 12.21 3.89 -9.43
N LEU A 64 13.05 3.44 -10.37
CA LEU A 64 14.21 4.23 -10.80
C LEU A 64 13.78 5.60 -11.38
N ASP A 65 12.72 5.64 -12.21
CA ASP A 65 12.15 6.86 -12.80
C ASP A 65 11.62 7.80 -11.70
N ALA A 66 11.01 7.28 -10.63
CA ALA A 66 10.59 8.08 -9.48
C ALA A 66 11.79 8.75 -8.78
N TYR A 67 12.89 8.03 -8.55
CA TYR A 67 14.11 8.65 -8.00
C TYR A 67 14.74 9.68 -8.95
N CYS A 68 14.57 9.49 -10.27
CA CYS A 68 15.04 10.44 -11.27
C CYS A 68 14.29 11.78 -11.21
N GLU A 69 13.06 11.84 -10.69
CA GLU A 69 12.26 13.08 -10.63
C GLU A 69 12.99 14.21 -9.93
N ALA A 70 13.76 13.90 -8.88
CA ALA A 70 14.56 14.88 -8.16
C ALA A 70 15.60 15.58 -9.05
N PHE A 71 15.98 14.99 -10.18
CA PHE A 71 17.04 15.45 -11.08
C PHE A 71 16.53 16.04 -12.40
N VAL A 72 15.22 16.03 -12.62
CA VAL A 72 14.60 16.51 -13.86
C VAL A 72 14.28 18.01 -13.76
N LEU A 73 14.22 18.69 -14.90
CA LEU A 73 13.75 20.08 -14.97
C LEU A 73 12.23 20.13 -14.76
N SER A 74 11.76 21.06 -13.92
CA SER A 74 10.35 21.20 -13.58
C SER A 74 9.45 21.27 -14.83
N GLY A 75 8.36 20.52 -14.83
CA GLY A 75 7.43 20.45 -15.96
C GLY A 75 7.94 19.66 -17.18
N THR A 76 9.10 19.01 -17.09
CA THR A 76 9.66 18.22 -18.19
C THR A 76 9.98 16.78 -17.77
N ARG A 77 10.54 16.00 -18.70
CA ARG A 77 11.15 14.68 -18.45
C ARG A 77 12.66 14.70 -18.66
N HIS A 78 13.25 15.87 -18.88
CA HIS A 78 14.68 16.01 -19.20
C HIS A 78 15.50 16.25 -17.94
N PHE A 79 16.61 15.53 -17.82
CA PHE A 79 17.54 15.67 -16.71
C PHE A 79 18.23 17.04 -16.75
N ARG A 80 18.56 17.57 -15.56
CA ARG A 80 19.42 18.75 -15.44
C ARG A 80 20.80 18.45 -16.04
N LYS A 81 21.47 19.51 -16.50
CA LYS A 81 22.82 19.37 -17.10
C LYS A 81 23.75 18.63 -16.14
N SER A 82 24.53 17.71 -16.69
CA SER A 82 25.51 16.89 -15.97
C SER A 82 24.95 15.92 -14.93
N THR A 83 23.63 15.67 -14.90
CA THR A 83 23.09 14.59 -14.07
C THR A 83 23.65 13.24 -14.50
N SER A 84 24.20 12.50 -13.54
CA SER A 84 24.76 11.17 -13.76
C SER A 84 23.99 10.09 -13.01
N LEU A 85 24.06 8.87 -13.53
CA LEU A 85 23.49 7.69 -12.88
C LEU A 85 24.02 7.50 -11.44
N SER A 86 25.29 7.79 -11.18
CA SER A 86 25.83 7.73 -9.81
C SER A 86 25.19 8.70 -8.83
N GLN A 87 24.74 9.88 -9.28
CA GLN A 87 24.02 10.80 -8.40
C GLN A 87 22.62 10.26 -8.06
N VAL A 88 21.92 9.67 -9.04
CA VAL A 88 20.65 8.98 -8.80
C VAL A 88 20.87 7.83 -7.81
N TRP A 89 21.93 7.05 -7.99
CA TRP A 89 22.29 5.96 -7.08
C TRP A 89 22.56 6.42 -5.65
N GLN A 90 23.20 7.57 -5.45
CA GLN A 90 23.42 8.12 -4.10
C GLN A 90 22.12 8.43 -3.37
N VAL A 91 21.11 8.94 -4.09
CA VAL A 91 19.78 9.20 -3.50
C VAL A 91 19.08 7.89 -3.14
N ILE A 92 19.15 6.88 -4.01
CA ILE A 92 18.60 5.54 -3.73
C ILE A 92 19.25 4.96 -2.48
N LYS A 93 20.59 4.99 -2.41
CA LYS A 93 21.32 4.45 -1.27
C LYS A 93 20.98 5.19 0.03
N LEU A 94 20.88 6.52 -0.02
CA LEU A 94 20.46 7.31 1.13
C LEU A 94 19.06 6.90 1.64
N ASP A 95 18.09 6.75 0.74
CA ASP A 95 16.75 6.30 1.10
C ASP A 95 16.77 4.91 1.74
N GLU A 96 17.56 3.98 1.21
CA GLU A 96 17.74 2.65 1.81
C GLU A 96 18.37 2.69 3.19
N ASP A 97 19.44 3.48 3.35
CA ASP A 97 20.13 3.63 4.63
C ASP A 97 19.19 4.25 5.68
N LEU A 98 18.39 5.25 5.30
CA LEU A 98 17.37 5.84 6.17
C LEU A 98 16.27 4.84 6.52
N ARG A 99 15.80 4.04 5.56
CA ARG A 99 14.80 3.00 5.80
C ARG A 99 15.32 1.97 6.80
N ASN A 100 16.54 1.49 6.58
CA ASN A 100 17.17 0.49 7.45
C ASN A 100 17.41 1.03 8.86
N LEU A 101 17.71 2.33 8.99
CA LEU A 101 17.85 2.99 10.28
C LEU A 101 16.50 3.13 10.99
N LEU A 102 15.44 3.58 10.30
CA LEU A 102 14.18 3.97 10.93
C LEU A 102 13.21 2.81 11.15
N PHE A 103 13.15 1.83 10.23
CA PHE A 103 12.18 0.74 10.28
C PHE A 103 12.21 -0.06 11.58
N PRO A 104 13.37 -0.43 12.15
CA PRO A 104 13.40 -1.15 13.41
C PRO A 104 12.71 -0.38 14.55
N TYR A 105 12.85 0.94 14.59
CA TYR A 105 12.20 1.78 15.61
C TYR A 105 10.70 1.93 15.34
N LEU A 106 10.31 2.13 14.07
CA LEU A 106 8.90 2.20 13.69
C LEU A 106 8.15 0.90 14.02
N ILE A 107 8.77 -0.26 13.80
CA ILE A 107 8.21 -1.57 14.16
C ILE A 107 8.02 -1.66 15.69
N ARG A 108 8.98 -1.18 16.48
CA ARG A 108 8.84 -1.17 17.95
C ARG A 108 7.71 -0.26 18.42
N ILE A 109 7.57 0.92 17.82
CA ILE A 109 6.48 1.86 18.12
C ILE A 109 5.13 1.23 17.74
N GLU A 110 5.04 0.63 16.56
CA GLU A 110 3.83 -0.07 16.10
C GLU A 110 3.42 -1.19 17.06
N LEU A 111 4.37 -2.04 17.46
CA LEU A 111 4.12 -3.12 18.41
C LEU A 111 3.68 -2.60 19.78
N ALA A 112 4.30 -1.53 20.28
CA ALA A 112 3.92 -0.93 21.56
C ALA A 112 2.51 -0.34 21.52
N ILE A 113 2.15 0.37 20.45
CA ILE A 113 0.80 0.91 20.26
C ILE A 113 -0.22 -0.23 20.16
N LYS A 114 0.07 -1.27 19.36
CA LYS A 114 -0.81 -2.44 19.24
C LYS A 114 -1.03 -3.14 20.56
N ALA A 115 0.04 -3.40 21.32
CA ALA A 115 -0.05 -4.02 22.63
C ALA A 115 -0.88 -3.17 23.61
N GLY A 116 -0.66 -1.85 23.64
CA GLY A 116 -1.44 -0.94 24.48
C GLY A 116 -2.93 -0.90 24.11
N LEU A 117 -3.26 -0.94 22.82
CA LEU A 117 -4.65 -1.01 22.36
C LEU A 117 -5.32 -2.33 22.74
N VAL A 118 -4.64 -3.46 22.53
CA VAL A 118 -5.15 -4.79 22.91
C VAL A 118 -5.40 -4.85 24.42
N GLU A 119 -4.44 -4.40 25.23
CA GLU A 119 -4.59 -4.35 26.68
C GLU A 119 -5.76 -3.48 27.12
N TYR A 120 -5.90 -2.28 26.56
CA TYR A 120 -7.03 -1.40 26.88
C TYR A 120 -8.37 -2.07 26.55
N LEU A 121 -8.51 -2.67 25.36
CA LEU A 121 -9.73 -3.37 24.97
C LEU A 121 -9.99 -4.60 25.85
N ALA A 122 -8.96 -5.34 26.24
CA ALA A 122 -9.05 -6.46 27.18
C ALA A 122 -9.61 -6.02 28.54
N GLN A 123 -9.16 -4.87 29.05
CA GLN A 123 -9.65 -4.35 30.33
C GLN A 123 -11.12 -3.91 30.27
N GLN A 124 -11.59 -3.41 29.12
CA GLN A 124 -12.98 -2.96 28.95
C GLN A 124 -13.98 -4.11 28.68
N GLY A 125 -13.54 -5.22 28.07
CA GLY A 125 -14.46 -6.28 27.67
C GLY A 125 -13.83 -7.66 27.47
N GLN A 126 -12.73 -7.94 28.19
CA GLN A 126 -11.99 -9.19 28.14
C GLN A 126 -11.60 -9.55 26.69
N ALA A 127 -11.67 -10.82 26.33
CA ALA A 127 -11.24 -11.32 25.02
C ALA A 127 -12.01 -10.72 23.82
N TYR A 128 -13.18 -10.13 24.03
CA TYR A 128 -14.06 -9.62 22.95
C TYR A 128 -14.37 -8.13 23.09
N GLY A 129 -13.58 -7.37 23.86
CA GLY A 129 -13.85 -5.94 24.11
C GLY A 129 -13.97 -5.10 22.85
N TYR A 130 -13.25 -5.45 21.78
CA TYR A 130 -13.38 -4.79 20.47
C TYR A 130 -14.77 -4.90 19.82
N MET A 131 -15.63 -5.83 20.26
CA MET A 131 -17.00 -5.99 19.78
C MET A 131 -17.99 -5.05 20.49
N ASN A 132 -17.62 -4.46 21.63
CA ASN A 132 -18.47 -3.53 22.34
C ASN A 132 -18.45 -2.16 21.66
N SER A 133 -19.55 -1.80 21.02
CA SER A 133 -19.72 -0.53 20.31
C SER A 133 -19.62 0.70 21.23
N GLU A 134 -19.95 0.58 22.52
CA GLU A 134 -19.95 1.71 23.45
C GLU A 134 -18.55 2.27 23.75
N ILE A 135 -17.51 1.46 23.54
CA ILE A 135 -16.10 1.88 23.71
C ILE A 135 -15.66 2.82 22.56
N PHE A 136 -16.31 2.73 21.40
CA PHE A 136 -15.91 3.46 20.20
C PHE A 136 -16.72 4.73 20.04
N HIS A 137 -16.00 5.85 19.87
CA HIS A 137 -16.63 7.14 19.60
C HIS A 137 -17.35 7.17 18.24
N ASP A 138 -16.76 6.56 17.21
CA ASP A 138 -17.33 6.48 15.86
C ASP A 138 -17.86 5.08 15.55
N GLN A 139 -19.18 4.95 15.54
CA GLN A 139 -19.89 3.71 15.25
C GLN A 139 -19.70 3.22 13.80
N THR A 140 -19.55 4.14 12.86
CA THR A 140 -19.34 3.78 11.45
C THR A 140 -17.96 3.14 11.27
N LEU A 141 -16.95 3.67 11.95
CA LEU A 141 -15.61 3.06 11.96
C LEU A 141 -15.60 1.72 12.70
N HIS A 142 -16.33 1.59 13.80
CA HIS A 142 -16.47 0.31 14.51
C HIS A 142 -17.06 -0.80 13.63
N VAL A 143 -18.14 -0.52 12.91
CA VAL A 143 -18.73 -1.48 11.96
C VAL A 143 -17.74 -1.87 10.86
N LYS A 144 -16.96 -0.91 10.33
CA LYS A 144 -15.91 -1.19 9.34
C LYS A 144 -14.79 -2.06 9.92
N LEU A 145 -14.38 -1.81 11.17
CA LEU A 145 -13.40 -2.61 11.90
C LEU A 145 -13.87 -4.06 12.02
N LEU A 146 -15.10 -4.28 12.50
CA LEU A 146 -15.66 -5.63 12.66
C LEU A 146 -15.77 -6.36 11.33
N ALA A 147 -16.24 -5.69 10.27
CA ALA A 147 -16.30 -6.28 8.93
C ALA A 147 -14.90 -6.68 8.41
N HIS A 148 -13.89 -5.83 8.64
CA HIS A 148 -12.52 -6.12 8.25
C HIS A 148 -11.90 -7.27 9.07
N ALA A 149 -12.12 -7.27 10.39
CA ALA A 149 -11.65 -8.31 11.29
C ALA A 149 -12.26 -9.67 10.92
N SER A 150 -13.58 -9.73 10.69
CA SER A 150 -14.27 -10.95 10.25
C SER A 150 -13.72 -11.47 8.92
N LYS A 151 -13.54 -10.59 7.93
CA LYS A 151 -12.97 -10.97 6.63
C LYS A 151 -11.54 -11.48 6.75
N THR A 152 -10.72 -10.85 7.59
CA THR A 152 -9.32 -11.23 7.80
C THR A 152 -9.21 -12.54 8.54
N TRP A 153 -10.03 -12.72 9.59
CA TRP A 153 -10.20 -13.97 10.30
C TRP A 153 -10.51 -15.08 9.31
N LEU A 154 -11.63 -15.04 8.61
CA LEU A 154 -12.06 -16.12 7.72
C LEU A 154 -11.03 -16.48 6.63
N ARG A 155 -10.23 -15.51 6.17
CA ARG A 155 -9.18 -15.73 5.15
C ARG A 155 -7.84 -16.15 5.71
N SER A 156 -7.59 -15.99 7.01
CA SER A 156 -6.30 -16.31 7.59
C SER A 156 -6.05 -17.82 7.56
N SER A 157 -4.89 -18.17 6.99
CA SER A 157 -4.31 -19.51 6.97
C SER A 157 -3.16 -19.65 7.99
N ASP A 158 -3.02 -18.70 8.91
CA ASP A 158 -1.99 -18.77 9.94
C ASP A 158 -2.20 -19.99 10.84
N ARG A 159 -1.10 -20.66 11.18
CA ARG A 159 -1.10 -21.93 11.91
C ARG A 159 -1.80 -21.80 13.26
N GLN A 160 -1.61 -20.69 13.97
CA GLN A 160 -2.25 -20.46 15.27
C GLN A 160 -3.77 -20.29 15.12
N MET A 161 -4.19 -19.50 14.12
CA MET A 161 -5.60 -19.26 13.83
C MET A 161 -6.33 -20.54 13.39
N LEU A 162 -5.69 -21.38 12.57
CA LEU A 162 -6.23 -22.68 12.17
C LEU A 162 -6.35 -23.65 13.36
N ALA A 163 -5.33 -23.69 14.22
CA ALA A 163 -5.37 -24.51 15.43
C ALA A 163 -6.48 -24.06 16.39
N PHE A 164 -6.69 -22.75 16.53
CA PHE A 164 -7.76 -22.18 17.33
C PHE A 164 -9.14 -22.62 16.83
N ARG A 165 -9.43 -22.46 15.53
CA ARG A 165 -10.73 -22.88 14.95
C ARG A 165 -11.03 -24.35 15.08
N LYS A 166 -10.00 -25.20 15.04
CA LYS A 166 -10.16 -26.63 15.24
C LYS A 166 -10.49 -26.97 16.69
N LYS A 167 -9.98 -26.17 17.63
CA LYS A 167 -10.10 -26.40 19.07
C LYS A 167 -11.38 -25.81 19.67
N TYR A 168 -11.85 -24.67 19.17
CA TYR A 168 -12.99 -23.95 19.73
C TYR A 168 -14.13 -23.84 18.70
N ASP A 169 -15.36 -24.12 19.13
CA ASP A 169 -16.59 -24.09 18.31
C ASP A 169 -17.10 -22.66 18.05
N GLU A 170 -16.52 -21.66 18.72
CA GLU A 170 -16.77 -20.24 18.50
C GLU A 170 -16.10 -19.77 17.19
N THR A 171 -16.85 -19.90 16.09
CA THR A 171 -16.33 -19.71 14.72
C THR A 171 -16.62 -18.33 14.13
N THR A 172 -17.48 -17.52 14.75
CA THR A 172 -17.96 -16.28 14.14
C THR A 172 -16.92 -15.16 14.15
N MET A 173 -16.18 -14.98 15.26
CA MET A 173 -15.15 -13.95 15.43
C MET A 173 -14.06 -14.41 16.42
N PRO A 174 -12.77 -14.07 16.20
CA PRO A 174 -11.70 -14.46 17.11
C PRO A 174 -11.66 -13.57 18.37
N PRO A 175 -11.05 -14.03 19.48
CA PRO A 175 -10.64 -13.14 20.55
C PRO A 175 -9.52 -12.17 20.07
N ILE A 176 -9.32 -11.05 20.77
CA ILE A 176 -8.25 -10.07 20.48
C ILE A 176 -6.84 -10.64 20.68
#